data_AF-A0A439UFG1-F1
#
_entry.id   AF-A0A439UFG1-F1
#
_cell.length_a   1.000
_cell.length_b   1.000
_cell.length_c   1.000
_cell.angle_alpha   90.00
_cell.angle_beta   90.00
_cell.angle_gamma   90.00
#
_symmetry.space_group_name_H-M   'P 1'
#
loop_
_entity.id
_entity.type
_entity.pdbx_description
1 polymer ?
#
loop_
_entity_poly.entity_id
_entity_poly.type
_entity_poly.pdbx_seq_one_letter_code
_entity_poly.pdbx_strand_id
1 'polypeptide(L)'
;MKQLMFFCSILSVLLLSANRAFAFNFGFVRAPDWMDPYLGGLVVVTVVFWLGLAATKPSGVPSKQVRYVKISPTANFFYLGMAFFFAIMMVMLFTGMALRRYAEWTSAA
;
A
#
# COMPACT_ATOMS: atom_id res chain seq x y z
N MET A 1 6.51 26.13 -0.78
CA MET A 1 7.43 25.39 0.12
C MET A 1 6.80 24.15 0.76
N LYS A 2 5.58 24.22 1.33
CA LYS A 2 4.89 23.05 1.93
C LYS A 2 4.77 21.82 1.01
N GLN A 3 4.40 22.03 -0.26
CA GLN A 3 4.25 20.96 -1.25
C GLN A 3 5.60 20.28 -1.58
N LEU A 4 6.68 21.06 -1.71
CA LEU A 4 8.03 20.55 -2.00
C LEU A 4 8.58 19.72 -0.84
N MET A 5 8.34 20.13 0.42
CA MET A 5 8.70 19.33 1.59
C MET A 5 7.89 18.04 1.68
N PHE A 6 6.61 18.05 1.30
CA PHE A 6 5.76 16.86 1.29
C PHE A 6 6.22 15.85 0.24
N PHE A 7 6.52 16.32 -0.98
CA PHE A 7 7.14 15.50 -2.02
C PHE A 7 8.52 14.98 -1.60
N CYS A 8 9.37 15.82 -1.02
CA CYS A 8 10.66 15.37 -0.48
C CYS A 8 10.49 14.34 0.63
N SER A 9 9.50 14.49 1.51
CA SER A 9 9.25 13.52 2.60
C SER A 9 8.76 12.19 2.04
N ILE A 10 7.87 12.21 1.04
CA ILE A 10 7.43 11.00 0.32
C ILE A 10 8.63 10.35 -0.39
N LEU A 11 9.48 11.15 -1.05
CA LEU A 11 10.68 10.67 -1.72
C LEU A 11 11.69 10.10 -0.72
N SER A 12 11.85 10.72 0.45
CA SER A 12 12.71 10.24 1.53
C SER A 12 12.19 8.96 2.15
N VAL A 13 10.87 8.78 2.29
CA VAL A 13 10.26 7.52 2.75
C VAL A 13 10.43 6.42 1.69
N LEU A 14 10.27 6.75 0.41
CA LEU A 14 10.56 5.84 -0.72
C LEU A 14 12.05 5.45 -0.76
N LEU A 15 12.96 6.39 -0.51
CA LEU A 15 14.40 6.16 -0.46
C LEU A 15 14.83 5.40 0.80
N LEU A 16 14.18 5.61 1.96
CA LEU A 16 14.40 4.81 3.17
C LEU A 16 13.90 3.36 2.98
N SER A 17 12.81 3.19 2.23
CA SER A 17 12.24 1.89 1.85
C SER A 17 13.12 1.09 0.89
N ALA A 18 14.04 1.75 0.17
CA ALA A 18 15.04 1.08 -0.67
C ALA A 18 16.22 0.50 0.15
N ASN A 19 16.24 0.70 1.47
CA ASN A 19 17.23 0.10 2.34
C ASN A 19 16.90 -1.40 2.52
N ARG A 20 17.79 -2.29 2.11
CA ARG A 20 17.61 -3.77 2.13
C ARG A 20 17.34 -4.38 3.50
N ALA A 21 17.29 -3.57 4.56
CA ALA A 21 16.98 -3.98 5.92
C ALA A 21 15.48 -3.96 6.23
N PHE A 22 14.63 -3.39 5.37
CA PHE A 22 13.17 -3.38 5.57
C PHE A 22 12.54 -4.68 5.04
N ALA A 23 12.94 -5.82 5.60
CA ALA A 23 12.30 -7.09 5.29
C ALA A 23 10.84 -7.02 5.74
N PHE A 24 9.89 -6.96 4.80
CA PHE A 24 8.47 -7.17 5.11
C PHE A 24 8.29 -8.61 5.58
N ASN A 25 8.56 -8.83 6.87
CA ASN A 25 8.55 -10.13 7.53
C ASN A 25 7.53 -10.08 8.66
N PHE A 26 6.31 -10.50 8.36
CA PHE A 26 5.23 -10.62 9.35
C PHE A 26 5.28 -11.96 10.09
N GLY A 27 6.42 -12.67 10.10
CA GLY A 27 6.59 -14.00 10.67
C GLY A 27 5.98 -15.11 9.81
N PHE A 28 4.71 -14.97 9.41
CA PHE A 28 3.98 -15.92 8.55
C PHE A 28 3.89 -15.48 7.08
N VAL A 29 4.29 -14.24 6.76
CA VAL A 29 4.38 -13.69 5.41
C VAL A 29 5.76 -13.08 5.24
N ARG A 30 6.57 -13.64 4.35
CA ARG A 30 7.86 -13.06 3.94
C ARG A 30 7.97 -13.05 2.42
N ALA A 31 7.99 -11.85 1.83
CA ALA A 31 8.26 -11.66 0.41
C ALA A 31 9.78 -11.75 0.12
N PRO A 32 10.20 -11.84 -1.14
CA PRO A 32 11.59 -11.65 -1.53
C PRO A 32 12.05 -10.23 -1.20
N ASP A 33 13.27 -10.09 -0.68
CA ASP A 33 13.78 -8.81 -0.16
C ASP A 33 13.87 -7.70 -1.24
N TRP A 34 13.89 -8.06 -2.54
CA TRP A 34 13.85 -7.08 -3.64
C TRP A 34 12.45 -6.47 -3.87
N MET A 35 11.39 -7.06 -3.31
CA MET A 35 10.01 -6.57 -3.42
C MET A 35 9.67 -5.52 -2.37
N ASP A 36 10.45 -5.42 -1.29
CA ASP A 36 10.24 -4.52 -0.16
C ASP A 36 10.02 -3.04 -0.55
N PRO A 37 10.82 -2.41 -1.44
CA PRO A 37 10.58 -1.02 -1.85
C PRO A 37 9.25 -0.82 -2.58
N TYR A 38 8.79 -1.80 -3.35
CA TYR A 38 7.52 -1.74 -4.05
C TYR A 38 6.34 -1.88 -3.09
N LEU A 39 6.42 -2.80 -2.14
CA LEU A 39 5.43 -2.97 -1.09
C LEU A 39 5.36 -1.73 -0.19
N GLY A 40 6.51 -1.19 0.22
CA GLY A 40 6.59 0.05 0.99
C GLY A 40 5.96 1.23 0.26
N GLY A 41 6.27 1.41 -1.03
CA GLY A 41 5.65 2.43 -1.88
C GLY A 41 4.13 2.27 -1.99
N LEU A 42 3.65 1.04 -2.20
CA LEU A 42 2.22 0.75 -2.27
C LEU A 42 1.51 1.04 -0.94
N VAL A 43 2.11 0.70 0.20
CA VAL A 43 1.56 1.04 1.53
C VAL A 43 1.41 2.56 1.68
N VAL A 44 2.45 3.33 1.32
CA VAL A 44 2.40 4.80 1.40
C VAL A 44 1.28 5.35 0.53
N VAL A 45 1.18 4.89 -0.72
CA VAL A 45 0.11 5.32 -1.64
C VAL A 45 -1.27 4.95 -1.08
N THR A 46 -1.47 3.71 -0.62
CA THR A 46 -2.74 3.28 -0.02
C THR A 46 -3.11 4.13 1.20
N VAL A 47 -2.15 4.51 2.04
CA VAL A 47 -2.38 5.41 3.19
C VAL A 47 -2.80 6.80 2.73
N VAL A 48 -2.18 7.36 1.69
CA VAL A 48 -2.58 8.66 1.12
C VAL A 48 -4.02 8.61 0.60
N PHE A 49 -4.40 7.55 -0.12
CA PHE A 49 -5.78 7.36 -0.59
C PHE A 49 -6.77 7.18 0.56
N TRP A 50 -6.38 6.46 1.61
CA TRP A 50 -7.19 6.31 2.81
C TRP A 50 -7.41 7.64 3.55
N LEU A 51 -6.38 8.47 3.68
CA LEU A 51 -6.48 9.81 4.25
C LEU A 51 -7.36 10.72 3.38
N GLY A 52 -7.22 10.65 2.06
CA GLY A 52 -8.08 11.37 1.12
C GLY A 52 -9.55 10.97 1.24
N LEU A 53 -9.82 9.67 1.40
CA LEU A 53 -11.16 9.16 1.66
C LEU A 53 -11.69 9.64 3.02
N ALA A 54 -10.86 9.62 4.07
CA ALA A 54 -11.25 10.08 5.40
C ALA A 54 -11.59 11.58 5.41
N ALA A 55 -10.89 12.39 4.62
CA ALA A 55 -11.12 13.83 4.49
C ALA A 55 -12.34 14.18 3.62
N THR A 56 -12.62 13.38 2.58
CA THR A 56 -13.74 13.62 1.64
C THR A 56 -15.04 12.95 2.06
N LYS A 57 -14.99 12.08 3.07
CA LYS A 57 -16.14 11.44 3.70
C LYS A 57 -17.07 12.49 4.33
N PRO A 58 -18.40 12.36 4.19
CA PRO A 58 -19.35 13.19 4.92
C PRO A 58 -19.23 12.96 6.44
N SER A 59 -19.19 14.05 7.20
CA SER A 59 -19.10 14.03 8.67
C SER A 59 -20.32 13.36 9.29
N GLY A 60 -20.11 12.45 10.24
CA GLY A 60 -21.17 11.72 10.92
C GLY A 60 -21.54 10.35 10.33
N VAL A 61 -20.98 9.98 9.17
CA VAL A 61 -21.20 8.65 8.58
C VAL A 61 -20.10 7.67 9.01
N PRO A 62 -20.45 6.52 9.61
CA PRO A 62 -19.49 5.44 9.87
C PRO A 62 -18.81 4.99 8.57
N SER A 63 -17.50 4.74 8.58
CA SER A 63 -16.74 4.32 7.38
C SER A 63 -17.34 3.11 6.66
N LYS A 64 -17.93 2.18 7.43
CA LYS A 64 -18.64 0.98 6.90
C LYS A 64 -19.92 1.31 6.14
N GLN A 65 -20.51 2.49 6.35
CA GLN A 65 -21.78 2.90 5.74
C GLN A 65 -21.60 3.88 4.57
N VAL A 66 -20.37 4.34 4.32
CA VAL A 66 -20.05 5.31 3.24
C VAL A 66 -20.52 4.82 1.87
N ARG A 67 -20.58 3.49 1.64
CA ARG A 67 -21.05 2.90 0.38
C ARG A 67 -22.55 3.04 0.12
N TYR A 68 -23.35 3.23 1.18
CA TYR A 68 -24.81 3.29 1.12
C TYR A 68 -25.36 4.73 1.17
N VAL A 69 -24.46 5.70 1.29
CA VAL A 69 -24.78 7.13 1.28
C VAL A 69 -24.34 7.70 -0.06
N LYS A 70 -25.05 8.71 -0.57
CA LYS A 70 -24.67 9.42 -1.78
C LYS A 70 -23.31 10.10 -1.57
N ILE A 71 -22.24 9.49 -2.06
CA ILE A 71 -20.87 10.01 -1.96
C ILE A 71 -20.58 11.00 -3.10
N SER A 72 -19.71 11.96 -2.83
CA SER A 72 -19.20 12.85 -3.87
C SER A 72 -18.34 12.06 -4.87
N PRO A 73 -18.26 12.49 -6.15
CA PRO A 73 -17.37 11.87 -7.13
C PRO A 73 -15.92 11.79 -6.66
N THR A 74 -15.47 12.80 -5.91
CA THR A 74 -14.13 12.86 -5.31
C THR A 74 -13.92 11.77 -4.25
N ALA A 75 -14.89 11.55 -3.36
CA ALA A 75 -14.81 10.47 -2.38
C ALA A 75 -14.81 9.10 -3.04
N ASN A 76 -15.57 8.93 -4.14
CA ASN A 76 -15.56 7.69 -4.91
C ASN A 76 -14.20 7.43 -5.58
N PHE A 77 -13.55 8.47 -6.11
CA PHE A 77 -12.19 8.37 -6.66
C PHE A 77 -11.20 7.89 -5.60
N PHE A 78 -11.23 8.47 -4.39
CA PHE A 78 -10.34 8.03 -3.30
C PHE A 78 -10.63 6.59 -2.87
N TYR A 79 -11.90 6.20 -2.80
CA TYR A 79 -12.28 4.83 -2.46
C TYR A 79 -11.79 3.81 -3.50
N LEU A 80 -12.04 4.07 -4.79
CA LEU A 80 -11.61 3.19 -5.88
C LEU A 80 -10.09 3.12 -5.99
N GLY A 81 -9.40 4.26 -5.85
CA GLY A 81 -7.93 4.29 -5.82
C GLY A 81 -7.38 3.50 -4.64
N MET A 82 -7.93 3.67 -3.44
CA MET A 82 -7.54 2.88 -2.27
C MET A 82 -7.69 1.38 -2.53
N ALA A 83 -8.86 0.96 -3.04
CA ALA A 83 -9.14 -0.43 -3.34
C ALA A 83 -8.21 -0.99 -4.43
N PHE A 84 -7.92 -0.20 -5.47
CA PHE A 84 -7.04 -0.57 -6.57
C PHE A 84 -5.59 -0.78 -6.10
N PHE A 85 -5.00 0.20 -5.40
CA PHE A 85 -3.62 0.08 -4.90
C PHE A 85 -3.49 -1.03 -3.85
N PHE A 86 -4.50 -1.18 -2.99
CA PHE A 86 -4.54 -2.29 -2.04
C PHE A 86 -4.61 -3.65 -2.74
N ALA A 87 -5.40 -3.80 -3.80
CA ALA A 87 -5.47 -5.04 -4.57
C ALA A 87 -4.12 -5.37 -5.23
N ILE A 88 -3.43 -4.38 -5.83
CA ILE A 88 -2.08 -4.57 -6.38
C ILE A 88 -1.11 -5.03 -5.29
N MET A 89 -1.15 -4.37 -4.12
CA MET A 89 -0.32 -4.73 -2.97
C MET A 89 -0.54 -6.17 -2.53
N MET A 90 -1.80 -6.61 -2.44
CA MET A 90 -2.12 -8.01 -2.11
C MET A 90 -1.59 -8.97 -3.16
N VAL A 91 -1.81 -8.70 -4.45
CA VAL A 91 -1.32 -9.56 -5.54
C VAL A 91 0.21 -9.67 -5.51
N MET A 92 0.93 -8.57 -5.34
CA MET A 92 2.39 -8.59 -5.20
C MET A 92 2.82 -9.40 -3.98
N LEU A 93 2.19 -9.21 -2.82
CA LEU A 93 2.53 -9.93 -1.60
C LEU A 93 2.33 -11.45 -1.76
N PHE A 94 1.21 -11.91 -2.32
CA PHE A 94 0.96 -13.33 -2.58
C PHE A 94 1.91 -13.91 -3.63
N THR A 95 2.17 -13.15 -4.70
CA THR A 95 3.10 -13.55 -5.77
C THR A 95 4.52 -13.68 -5.22
N GLY A 96 4.96 -12.72 -4.40
CA GLY A 96 6.25 -12.76 -3.73
C GLY A 96 6.41 -13.98 -2.85
N MET A 97 5.41 -14.30 -2.02
CA MET A 97 5.42 -15.51 -1.20
C MET A 97 5.53 -16.79 -2.04
N ALA A 98 4.77 -16.89 -3.13
CA ALA A 98 4.80 -18.05 -4.02
C ALA A 98 6.17 -18.21 -4.70
N LEU A 99 6.73 -17.12 -5.23
CA LEU A 99 8.06 -17.11 -5.86
C LEU A 99 9.16 -17.52 -4.88
N ARG A 100 9.09 -17.04 -3.65
CA ARG A 100 10.02 -17.41 -2.59
C ARG A 100 9.92 -18.91 -2.27
N ARG A 101 8.70 -19.41 -2.10
CA ARG A 101 8.47 -20.83 -1.82
C ARG A 101 8.98 -21.73 -2.94
N TYR A 102 8.80 -21.30 -4.18
CA TYR A 102 9.34 -21.97 -5.36
C TYR A 102 10.87 -22.00 -5.36
N ALA A 103 11.53 -20.88 -5.04
CA ALA A 103 12.99 -20.82 -4.94
C ALA A 103 13.56 -21.70 -3.82
N GLU A 104 12.88 -21.80 -2.67
CA GLU A 104 13.25 -22.71 -1.58
C GLU A 104 13.14 -24.19 -2.03
N TRP A 105 12.17 -24.53 -2.89
CA TRP A 105 12.02 -25.88 -3.42
C TRP A 105 13.07 -26.24 -4.45
N THR A 106 13.39 -25.33 -5.37
CA THR A 106 14.37 -25.60 -6.44
C THR A 106 15.82 -25.54 -5.96
N SER A 107 16.11 -24.85 -4.87
CA SER A 107 17.44 -24.86 -4.24
C SER A 107 17.70 -26.05 -3.32
N ALA A 108 16.66 -26.82 -2.98
CA ALA A 108 16.75 -28.05 -2.19
C ALA A 108 16.83 -29.34 -3.05
N ALA A 109 16.68 -29.21 -4.37
CA ALA A 109 16.78 -30.29 -5.36
C ALA A 109 18.16 -30.28 -6.02
#